data_AF-A0A522M638-F1
#
_entry.id   AF-A0A522M638-F1
#
_cell.length_a   1.000
_cell.length_b   1.000
_cell.length_c   1.000
_cell.angle_alpha   90.00
_cell.angle_beta   90.00
_cell.angle_gamma   90.00
#
_symmetry.space_group_name_H-M   'P 1'
#
loop_
_entity.id
_entity.type
_entity.pdbx_description
1 polymer ?
#
loop_
_entity_poly.entity_id
_entity_poly.type
_entity_poly.pdbx_seq_one_letter_code
_entity_poly.pdbx_strand_id
1 'polypeptide(L)'
;MATVPELKQLSLVGAAYYSLRRLSPYQGTVQVVDLPPFRAMSADGITWMVQIQQRGSRYASHEIWRADGSGTLVEDEHTAEFMRALREQPPLPFPLADKLELWLLDEKDALPLAILGAALPRPKPPRVTHTTWQAALKGDDGFRAPHYAELGVPADGTSHREILEKRVRETAGEAPRAQWFLRDGTGDGQGLNGHNLEPAQAGRRLTREQFPELLLRERWDNRADATLARDYHDWNAPKLLTHSNLSRATRDRLERTACRQAESLYRLRHLLPEVVNPDLMQVALVEAVIRRAGKTEA
;
A
#
# COMPACT_ATOMS: atom_id res chain seq x y z
N MET A 1 -0.51 -6.85 22.48
CA MET A 1 -1.97 -6.90 22.28
C MET A 1 -2.45 -5.48 22.01
N ALA A 2 -2.95 -5.19 20.81
CA ALA A 2 -3.55 -3.90 20.51
C ALA A 2 -4.79 -3.72 21.39
N THR A 3 -5.01 -2.51 21.91
CA THR A 3 -6.21 -2.22 22.71
C THR A 3 -7.46 -2.30 21.83
N VAL A 4 -8.38 -3.14 22.30
CA VAL A 4 -9.58 -3.70 21.67
C VAL A 4 -10.70 -2.73 21.20
N PRO A 5 -10.80 -1.43 21.55
CA PRO A 5 -12.02 -0.68 21.21
C PRO A 5 -12.27 -0.39 19.73
N GLU A 6 -11.24 -0.07 18.93
CA GLU A 6 -11.47 0.39 17.53
C GLU A 6 -11.67 -0.76 16.53
N LEU A 7 -11.15 -1.96 16.79
CA LEU A 7 -11.39 -3.13 15.93
C LEU A 7 -12.81 -3.71 16.10
N LYS A 8 -13.51 -3.38 17.19
CA LYS A 8 -14.89 -3.82 17.43
C LYS A 8 -15.92 -3.18 16.49
N GLN A 9 -15.60 -2.03 15.87
CA GLN A 9 -16.51 -1.39 14.90
C GLN A 9 -16.47 -2.06 13.51
N LEU A 10 -15.53 -2.97 13.26
CA LEU A 10 -15.36 -3.69 11.99
C LEU A 10 -15.73 -5.18 12.08
N SER A 11 -16.37 -5.60 13.18
CA SER A 11 -16.66 -7.01 13.42
C SER A 11 -18.08 -7.41 13.02
N LEU A 12 -18.18 -8.31 12.05
CA LEU A 12 -19.35 -9.16 11.84
C LEU A 12 -18.97 -10.55 12.35
N VAL A 13 -19.78 -11.14 13.24
CA VAL A 13 -19.63 -12.55 13.68
C VAL A 13 -18.23 -12.90 14.21
N GLY A 14 -17.67 -12.08 15.12
CA GLY A 14 -16.40 -12.40 15.80
C GLY A 14 -15.11 -12.29 14.97
N ALA A 15 -15.19 -12.14 13.65
CA ALA A 15 -14.06 -11.87 12.76
C ALA A 15 -13.89 -10.36 12.53
N ALA A 16 -12.65 -9.90 12.37
CA ALA A 16 -12.32 -8.52 11.99
C ALA A 16 -11.90 -8.44 10.52
N TYR A 17 -12.45 -7.46 9.81
CA TYR A 17 -12.22 -7.23 8.37
C TYR A 17 -11.57 -5.86 8.17
N TYR A 18 -10.36 -5.83 7.62
CA TYR A 18 -9.62 -4.59 7.42
C TYR A 18 -8.59 -4.70 6.30
N SER A 19 -8.11 -3.57 5.80
CA SER A 19 -7.02 -3.53 4.84
C SER A 19 -5.79 -2.81 5.41
N LEU A 20 -4.60 -3.16 4.90
CA LEU A 20 -3.31 -2.59 5.27
C LEU A 20 -2.50 -2.26 4.01
N ARG A 21 -1.71 -1.19 4.01
CA ARG A 21 -0.71 -0.94 2.97
C ARG A 21 0.55 -1.78 3.23
N ARG A 22 1.08 -2.39 2.16
CA ARG A 22 2.39 -3.03 2.17
C ARG A 22 3.43 -2.04 1.66
N LEU A 23 4.40 -1.72 2.50
CA LEU A 23 5.34 -0.60 2.30
C LEU A 23 6.80 -1.03 2.40
N SER A 24 7.67 -0.16 1.88
CA SER A 24 9.13 -0.30 1.82
C SER A 24 9.60 -1.63 1.23
N PRO A 25 9.45 -1.82 -0.10
CA PRO A 25 8.84 -0.91 -1.09
C PRO A 25 7.30 -1.00 -1.12
N TYR A 26 6.61 -0.04 -1.77
CA TYR A 26 5.16 -0.08 -1.88
C TYR A 26 4.66 -1.22 -2.79
N GLN A 27 3.72 -2.02 -2.27
CA GLN A 27 3.18 -3.20 -2.96
C GLN A 27 1.64 -3.19 -3.09
N GLY A 28 0.99 -2.06 -2.78
CA GLY A 28 -0.46 -1.95 -2.76
C GLY A 28 -1.07 -2.24 -1.39
N THR A 29 -2.38 -2.42 -1.36
CA THR A 29 -3.13 -2.80 -0.15
C THR A 29 -3.39 -4.30 -0.10
N VAL A 30 -3.34 -4.88 1.09
CA VAL A 30 -3.75 -6.25 1.37
C VAL A 30 -5.04 -6.25 2.20
N GLN A 31 -5.99 -7.10 1.84
CA GLN A 31 -7.22 -7.36 2.58
C GLN A 31 -6.94 -8.42 3.64
N VAL A 32 -7.47 -8.23 4.84
CA VAL A 32 -7.22 -9.09 6.00
C VAL A 32 -8.54 -9.53 6.62
N VAL A 33 -8.68 -10.83 6.83
CA VAL A 33 -9.70 -11.44 7.69
C VAL A 33 -8.99 -12.02 8.90
N ASP A 34 -9.29 -11.51 10.09
CA ASP A 34 -8.63 -11.88 11.33
C ASP A 34 -9.65 -12.51 12.28
N LEU A 35 -9.48 -13.81 12.55
CA LEU A 35 -10.31 -14.58 13.48
C LEU A 35 -9.39 -15.59 14.19
N PRO A 36 -8.76 -15.21 15.31
CA PRO A 36 -7.76 -16.04 15.96
C PRO A 36 -8.26 -17.46 16.25
N PRO A 37 -7.45 -18.51 15.98
CA PRO A 37 -6.02 -18.46 15.65
C PRO A 37 -5.70 -18.24 14.15
N PHE A 38 -6.70 -17.98 13.33
CA PHE A 38 -6.57 -17.84 11.89
C PHE A 38 -6.44 -16.39 11.45
N ARG A 39 -5.67 -16.17 10.39
CA ARG A 39 -5.62 -14.90 9.68
C ARG A 39 -5.47 -15.16 8.19
N ALA A 40 -6.32 -14.57 7.37
CA ALA A 40 -6.20 -14.62 5.93
C ALA A 40 -5.76 -13.27 5.38
N MET A 41 -4.92 -13.30 4.34
CA MET A 41 -4.44 -12.12 3.63
C MET A 41 -4.63 -12.30 2.12
N SER A 42 -5.20 -11.31 1.44
CA SER A 42 -5.34 -11.32 -0.01
C SER A 42 -4.94 -9.99 -0.65
N ALA A 43 -4.15 -10.07 -1.72
CA ALA A 43 -3.72 -8.91 -2.51
C ALA A 43 -4.54 -8.71 -3.79
N ASP A 44 -5.50 -9.60 -4.09
CA ASP A 44 -6.35 -9.56 -5.29
C ASP A 44 -7.85 -9.77 -4.98
N GLY A 45 -8.21 -10.09 -3.74
CA GLY A 45 -9.56 -10.41 -3.31
C GLY A 45 -10.04 -11.83 -3.69
N ILE A 46 -9.19 -12.62 -4.36
CA ILE A 46 -9.53 -13.94 -4.91
C ILE A 46 -8.73 -15.03 -4.21
N THR A 47 -7.40 -14.89 -4.17
CA THR A 47 -6.50 -15.84 -3.52
C THR A 47 -6.20 -15.35 -2.12
N TRP A 48 -6.59 -16.13 -1.13
CA TRP A 48 -6.38 -15.83 0.28
C TRP A 48 -5.30 -16.75 0.85
N MET A 49 -4.21 -16.17 1.33
CA MET A 49 -3.20 -16.90 2.09
C MET A 49 -3.64 -16.94 3.55
N VAL A 50 -3.91 -18.13 4.06
CA VAL A 50 -4.40 -18.39 5.41
C VAL A 50 -3.25 -18.82 6.28
N GLN A 51 -2.89 -17.96 7.24
CA GLN A 51 -1.96 -18.26 8.32
C GLN A 51 -2.71 -18.87 9.50
N ILE A 52 -2.25 -20.03 9.98
CA ILE A 52 -2.83 -20.75 11.12
C ILE A 52 -1.83 -20.77 12.27
N GLN A 53 -2.15 -20.07 13.36
CA GLN A 53 -1.31 -20.03 14.55
C GLN A 53 -1.60 -21.22 15.48
N GLN A 54 -0.77 -22.27 15.43
CA GLN A 54 -0.94 -23.41 16.33
C GLN A 54 -0.58 -23.06 17.78
N ARG A 55 -1.40 -23.51 18.75
CA ARG A 55 -1.12 -23.33 20.18
C ARG A 55 0.21 -24.00 20.55
N GLY A 56 1.11 -23.25 21.19
CA GLY A 56 2.42 -23.75 21.64
C GLY A 56 3.48 -23.89 20.53
N SER A 57 3.12 -23.69 19.27
CA SER A 57 4.07 -23.67 18.15
C SER A 57 4.66 -22.28 17.95
N ARG A 58 5.96 -22.24 17.63
CA ARG A 58 6.62 -21.02 17.12
C ARG A 58 6.37 -20.79 15.62
N TYR A 59 5.84 -21.79 14.94
CA TYR A 59 5.60 -21.78 13.49
C TYR A 59 4.11 -21.75 13.20
N ALA A 60 3.72 -20.89 12.26
CA ALA A 60 2.39 -20.91 11.67
C ALA A 60 2.43 -21.73 10.38
N SER A 61 1.41 -22.56 10.15
CA SER A 61 1.19 -23.16 8.82
C SER A 61 0.51 -22.15 7.90
N HIS A 62 0.68 -22.35 6.60
CA HIS A 62 0.11 -21.49 5.57
C HIS A 62 -0.66 -22.35 4.57
N GLU A 63 -1.91 -21.99 4.32
CA GLU A 63 -2.80 -22.63 3.38
C GLU A 63 -3.37 -21.61 2.39
N ILE A 64 -3.96 -22.07 1.30
CA ILE A 64 -4.63 -21.22 0.31
C ILE A 64 -6.13 -21.46 0.39
N TRP A 65 -6.91 -20.39 0.51
CA TRP A 65 -8.36 -20.44 0.32
C TRP A 65 -8.76 -19.66 -0.94
N ARG A 66 -9.71 -20.24 -1.68
CA ARG A 66 -10.38 -19.62 -2.82
C ARG A 66 -11.85 -20.02 -2.79
N ALA A 67 -12.72 -19.10 -3.17
CA ALA A 67 -14.16 -19.31 -3.17
C ALA A 67 -14.63 -20.41 -4.14
N ASP A 68 -13.85 -20.69 -5.19
CA ASP A 68 -14.13 -21.74 -6.18
C ASP A 68 -13.68 -23.15 -5.74
N GLY A 69 -13.10 -23.29 -4.54
CA GLY A 69 -12.61 -24.56 -4.02
C GLY A 69 -11.23 -24.99 -4.53
N SER A 70 -10.56 -24.21 -5.39
CA SER A 70 -9.21 -24.54 -5.91
C SER A 70 -8.06 -24.21 -4.93
N GLY A 71 -8.37 -24.06 -3.65
CA GLY A 71 -7.42 -23.81 -2.56
C GLY A 71 -6.86 -25.11 -1.96
N THR A 72 -5.92 -24.97 -1.02
CA THR A 72 -5.35 -26.09 -0.23
C THR A 72 -5.94 -26.19 1.17
N LEU A 73 -6.60 -25.13 1.67
CA LEU A 73 -7.24 -25.14 2.98
C LEU A 73 -8.39 -26.15 2.98
N VAL A 74 -8.31 -27.13 3.86
CA VAL A 74 -9.33 -28.17 4.03
C VAL A 74 -10.38 -27.69 5.04
N GLU A 75 -11.65 -27.94 4.72
CA GLU A 75 -12.77 -27.69 5.65
C GLU A 75 -12.91 -28.87 6.63
N ASP A 76 -12.69 -28.59 7.91
CA ASP A 76 -12.88 -29.52 9.02
C ASP A 76 -13.51 -28.80 10.22
N GLU A 77 -13.72 -29.49 11.34
CA GLU A 77 -14.29 -28.89 12.55
C GLU A 77 -13.48 -27.70 13.08
N HIS A 78 -12.17 -27.66 12.83
CA HIS A 78 -11.28 -26.59 13.29
C HIS A 78 -11.31 -25.37 12.38
N THR A 79 -11.47 -25.55 11.06
CA THR A 79 -11.44 -24.48 10.06
C THR A 79 -12.83 -24.00 9.63
N ALA A 80 -13.90 -24.73 9.95
CA ALA A 80 -15.27 -24.45 9.47
C ALA A 80 -15.75 -23.02 9.79
N GLU A 81 -15.54 -22.54 11.02
CA GLU A 81 -15.95 -21.18 11.40
C GLU A 81 -15.17 -20.12 10.62
N PHE A 82 -13.87 -20.33 10.41
CA PHE A 82 -13.02 -19.43 9.65
C PHE A 82 -13.37 -19.41 8.16
N MET A 83 -13.63 -20.57 7.58
CA MET A 83 -14.10 -20.67 6.19
C MET A 83 -15.45 -20.00 5.99
N ARG A 84 -16.36 -20.11 6.97
CA ARG A 84 -17.61 -19.34 6.96
C ARG A 84 -17.33 -17.84 6.96
N ALA A 85 -16.43 -17.35 7.81
CA ALA A 85 -16.05 -15.94 7.85
C ALA A 85 -15.44 -15.42 6.53
N LEU A 86 -14.73 -16.28 5.78
CA LEU A 86 -14.22 -15.96 4.44
C LEU A 86 -15.34 -15.92 3.38
N ARG A 87 -16.31 -16.84 3.45
CA ARG A 87 -17.46 -16.89 2.53
C ARG A 87 -18.45 -15.74 2.76
N GLU A 88 -18.67 -15.38 4.01
CA GLU A 88 -19.65 -14.36 4.44
C GLU A 88 -19.02 -12.98 4.68
N GLN A 89 -17.80 -12.77 4.20
CA GLN A 89 -17.10 -11.48 4.34
C GLN A 89 -17.89 -10.32 3.72
N PRO A 90 -17.75 -9.09 4.25
CA PRO A 90 -18.35 -7.92 3.63
C PRO A 90 -17.75 -7.67 2.22
N PRO A 91 -18.41 -6.85 1.39
CA PRO A 91 -17.87 -6.47 0.09
C PRO A 91 -16.46 -5.87 0.20
N LEU A 92 -15.61 -6.22 -0.76
CA LEU A 92 -14.28 -5.65 -0.89
C LEU A 92 -14.33 -4.26 -1.56
N PRO A 93 -13.34 -3.40 -1.31
CA PRO A 93 -12.27 -3.56 -0.32
C PRO A 93 -12.72 -3.27 1.12
N PHE A 94 -12.04 -3.88 2.11
CA PHE A 94 -12.26 -3.56 3.52
C PHE A 94 -11.69 -2.19 3.90
N PRO A 95 -12.21 -1.56 4.97
CA PRO A 95 -11.69 -0.28 5.46
C PRO A 95 -10.21 -0.33 5.81
N LEU A 96 -9.46 0.71 5.42
CA LEU A 96 -8.04 0.86 5.71
C LEU A 96 -7.83 1.08 7.22
N ALA A 97 -7.02 0.24 7.86
CA ALA A 97 -6.84 0.26 9.30
C ALA A 97 -5.45 0.74 9.77
N ASP A 98 -4.47 0.90 8.89
CA ASP A 98 -3.10 1.27 9.23
C ASP A 98 -2.90 2.77 9.48
N LYS A 99 -3.52 3.30 10.55
CA LYS A 99 -3.50 4.73 10.86
C LYS A 99 -2.18 5.24 11.46
N LEU A 100 -1.25 4.37 11.85
CA LEU A 100 0.10 4.80 12.21
C LEU A 100 0.97 4.79 10.96
N GLU A 101 1.48 5.95 10.56
CA GLU A 101 2.33 6.10 9.37
C GLU A 101 3.72 6.59 9.76
N LEU A 102 4.77 5.90 9.32
CA LEU A 102 6.15 6.34 9.47
C LEU A 102 6.58 7.05 8.21
N TRP A 103 6.92 8.32 8.32
CA TRP A 103 7.35 9.15 7.21
C TRP A 103 8.83 9.51 7.34
N LEU A 104 9.57 9.33 6.25
CA LEU A 104 10.83 10.02 6.02
C LEU A 104 10.51 11.51 5.84
N LEU A 105 11.30 12.37 6.47
CA LEU A 105 11.10 13.81 6.44
C LEU A 105 12.09 14.48 5.51
N ASP A 106 11.67 15.57 4.87
CA ASP A 106 12.57 16.48 4.15
C ASP A 106 13.52 17.17 5.15
N GLU A 107 14.77 17.39 4.72
CA GLU A 107 15.76 18.08 5.53
C GLU A 107 15.40 19.55 5.79
N LYS A 108 14.84 20.25 4.80
CA LYS A 108 14.62 21.70 4.80
C LYS A 108 13.47 22.11 5.71
N ASP A 109 12.32 21.45 5.59
CA ASP A 109 11.07 21.87 6.25
C ASP A 109 10.51 20.83 7.23
N ALA A 110 11.16 19.67 7.33
CA ALA A 110 10.72 18.53 8.13
C ALA A 110 9.31 18.02 7.78
N LEU A 111 8.79 18.29 6.58
CA LEU A 111 7.52 17.76 6.12
C LEU A 111 7.69 16.31 5.59
N PRO A 112 6.61 15.51 5.61
CA PRO A 112 6.61 14.17 5.04
C PRO A 112 7.06 14.14 3.58
N LEU A 113 8.14 13.41 3.30
CA LEU A 113 8.74 13.24 1.98
C LEU A 113 8.29 11.93 1.32
N ALA A 114 8.49 10.81 2.03
CA ALA A 114 8.16 9.47 1.54
C ALA A 114 7.78 8.56 2.70
N ILE A 115 6.74 7.74 2.55
CA ILE A 115 6.33 6.82 3.60
C ILE A 115 7.31 5.64 3.68
N LEU A 116 7.74 5.29 4.88
CA LEU A 116 8.62 4.16 5.17
C LEU A 116 7.86 2.96 5.73
N GLY A 117 6.71 3.17 6.34
CA GLY A 117 5.95 2.09 6.95
C GLY A 117 4.59 2.53 7.45
N ALA A 118 3.73 1.55 7.68
CA ALA A 118 2.43 1.77 8.29
C ALA A 118 2.12 0.63 9.24
N ALA A 119 1.29 0.91 10.24
CA ALA A 119 0.90 -0.06 11.25
C ALA A 119 -0.50 0.23 11.78
N LEU A 120 -1.14 -0.80 12.32
CA LEU A 120 -2.35 -0.63 13.11
C LEU A 120 -2.08 0.29 14.32
N PRO A 121 -3.06 1.11 14.73
CA PRO A 121 -3.01 1.87 15.97
C PRO A 121 -2.57 1.02 17.15
N ARG A 122 -1.65 1.55 17.94
CA ARG A 122 -1.18 0.89 19.17
C ARG A 122 -0.64 1.92 20.15
N PRO A 123 -0.62 1.63 21.46
CA PRO A 123 -0.27 2.62 22.49
C PRO A 123 1.12 3.25 22.31
N LYS A 124 2.09 2.48 21.80
CA LYS A 124 3.45 2.96 21.54
C LYS A 124 3.87 2.56 20.12
N PRO A 125 4.17 3.52 19.22
CA PRO A 125 4.64 3.19 17.88
C PRO A 125 5.96 2.41 17.93
N PRO A 126 6.28 1.67 16.85
CA PRO A 126 7.56 0.95 16.76
C PRO A 126 8.75 1.87 16.93
N ARG A 127 9.85 1.32 17.44
CA ARG A 127 11.15 1.97 17.28
C ARG A 127 11.44 2.04 15.78
N VAL A 128 11.87 3.21 15.31
CA VAL A 128 12.35 3.37 13.94
C VAL A 128 13.70 2.68 13.83
N THR A 129 13.81 1.70 12.95
CA THR A 129 15.03 0.88 12.77
C THR A 129 15.78 1.21 11.48
N HIS A 130 15.14 1.89 10.55
CA HIS A 130 15.70 2.29 9.25
C HIS A 130 15.02 3.57 8.76
N THR A 131 15.77 4.35 8.00
CA THR A 131 15.33 5.61 7.37
C THR A 131 15.52 5.58 5.85
N THR A 132 15.70 4.38 5.29
CA THR A 132 15.92 4.19 3.85
C THR A 132 14.59 3.89 3.16
N TRP A 133 14.19 4.76 2.24
CA TRP A 133 13.08 4.51 1.34
C TRP A 133 13.54 3.68 0.13
N GLN A 134 12.67 2.79 -0.35
CA GLN A 134 12.94 1.93 -1.50
C GLN A 134 11.79 2.04 -2.50
N ALA A 135 12.12 2.26 -3.77
CA ALA A 135 11.12 2.43 -4.83
C ALA A 135 10.52 1.08 -5.25
N ALA A 136 11.35 0.03 -5.31
CA ALA A 136 10.97 -1.31 -5.71
C ALA A 136 11.71 -2.39 -4.91
N LEU A 137 11.36 -3.66 -5.12
CA LEU A 137 12.06 -4.77 -4.45
C LEU A 137 13.49 -4.87 -4.96
N LYS A 138 14.39 -5.43 -4.14
CA LYS A 138 15.76 -5.71 -4.59
C LYS A 138 15.74 -6.61 -5.82
N GLY A 139 16.34 -6.14 -6.91
CA GLY A 139 16.38 -6.84 -8.21
C GLY A 139 15.14 -6.62 -9.10
N ASP A 140 14.16 -5.83 -8.65
CA ASP A 140 13.04 -5.39 -9.49
C ASP A 140 13.43 -4.09 -10.20
N ASP A 141 13.94 -4.24 -11.42
CA ASP A 141 14.17 -3.11 -12.34
C ASP A 141 12.97 -2.92 -13.27
N GLY A 142 11.75 -3.20 -12.83
CA GLY A 142 10.53 -3.00 -13.62
C GLY A 142 10.12 -1.53 -13.76
N PHE A 143 10.60 -0.65 -12.88
CA PHE A 143 10.31 0.78 -12.95
C PHE A 143 11.00 1.43 -14.15
N ARG A 144 10.20 2.07 -15.01
CA ARG A 144 10.64 2.89 -16.15
C ARG A 144 10.00 4.26 -16.04
N ALA A 145 10.79 5.31 -16.28
CA ALA A 145 10.38 6.69 -16.24
C ALA A 145 10.49 7.31 -17.65
N PRO A 146 9.49 7.07 -18.53
CA PRO A 146 9.56 7.48 -19.93
C PRO A 146 9.60 9.00 -20.08
N HIS A 147 8.78 9.74 -19.32
CA HIS A 147 8.74 11.20 -19.42
C HIS A 147 10.02 11.82 -18.84
N TYR A 148 10.62 11.19 -17.81
CA TYR A 148 11.93 11.60 -17.32
C TYR A 148 13.02 11.40 -18.39
N ALA A 149 13.00 10.26 -19.09
CA ALA A 149 13.97 9.97 -20.15
C ALA A 149 13.89 10.97 -21.33
N GLU A 150 12.68 11.44 -21.66
CA GLU A 150 12.46 12.47 -22.69
C GLU A 150 13.10 13.83 -22.35
N LEU A 151 13.43 14.09 -21.08
CA LEU A 151 14.17 15.30 -20.69
C LEU A 151 15.64 15.27 -21.08
N GLY A 152 16.13 14.17 -21.67
CA GLY A 152 17.50 14.05 -22.17
C GLY A 152 18.55 13.94 -21.07
N VAL A 153 18.17 13.53 -19.86
CA VAL A 153 19.12 13.29 -18.78
C VAL A 153 19.96 12.06 -19.12
N PRO A 154 21.31 12.16 -19.21
CA PRO A 154 22.15 11.01 -19.53
C PRO A 154 21.97 9.90 -18.50
N ALA A 155 21.55 8.71 -18.95
CA ALA A 155 21.60 7.51 -18.13
C ALA A 155 23.03 6.97 -18.20
N ASP A 156 23.81 7.16 -17.15
CA ASP A 156 25.15 6.60 -16.94
C ASP A 156 25.12 5.09 -16.63
N GLY A 157 24.12 4.37 -17.16
CA GLY A 157 23.81 2.98 -16.80
C GLY A 157 23.00 2.83 -15.50
N THR A 158 22.78 3.91 -14.75
CA THR A 158 21.94 3.88 -13.53
C THR A 158 20.47 3.66 -13.87
N SER A 159 19.80 2.76 -13.15
CA SER A 159 18.37 2.52 -13.32
C SER A 159 17.51 3.70 -12.83
N HIS A 160 16.34 3.94 -13.42
CA HIS A 160 15.41 4.98 -12.93
C HIS A 160 15.02 4.79 -11.45
N ARG A 161 15.00 3.53 -10.98
CA ARG A 161 14.81 3.16 -9.57
C ARG A 161 15.90 3.77 -8.69
N GLU A 162 17.16 3.55 -9.04
CA GLU A 162 18.31 4.07 -8.29
C GLU A 162 18.40 5.58 -8.33
N ILE A 163 18.08 6.20 -9.48
CA ILE A 163 18.01 7.66 -9.59
C ILE A 163 16.97 8.19 -8.60
N LEU A 164 15.75 7.62 -8.58
CA LEU A 164 14.69 8.09 -7.68
C LEU A 164 15.05 7.88 -6.20
N GLU A 165 15.55 6.69 -5.84
CA GLU A 165 16.00 6.40 -4.46
C GLU A 165 17.14 7.33 -4.02
N LYS A 166 18.06 7.68 -4.94
CA LYS A 166 19.10 8.67 -4.68
C LYS A 166 18.51 10.05 -4.43
N ARG A 167 17.55 10.51 -5.24
CA ARG A 167 16.88 11.82 -5.05
C ARG A 167 16.13 11.91 -3.72
N VAL A 168 15.40 10.87 -3.34
CA VAL A 168 14.72 10.81 -2.04
C VAL A 168 15.73 10.86 -0.89
N ARG A 169 16.87 10.16 -1.01
CA ARG A 169 17.93 10.17 0.00
C ARG A 169 18.61 11.53 0.13
N GLU A 170 18.98 12.15 -0.99
CA GLU A 170 19.59 13.48 -1.02
C GLU A 170 18.66 14.52 -0.40
N THR A 171 17.36 14.43 -0.67
CA THR A 171 16.34 15.35 -0.12
C THR A 171 16.10 15.15 1.38
N ALA A 172 16.30 13.94 1.89
CA ALA A 172 16.20 13.64 3.32
C ALA A 172 17.44 14.08 4.12
N GLY A 173 18.51 14.50 3.44
CA GLY A 173 19.75 14.99 4.04
C GLY A 173 20.69 13.88 4.53
N GLU A 174 21.87 14.30 5.01
CA GLU A 174 22.91 13.38 5.52
C GLU A 174 22.50 12.66 6.81
N ALA A 175 21.70 13.33 7.63
CA ALA A 175 21.17 12.81 8.90
C ALA A 175 19.65 12.60 8.81
N PRO A 176 19.17 11.60 8.05
CA PRO A 176 17.76 11.46 7.72
C PRO A 176 16.89 11.32 8.96
N ARG A 177 15.82 12.12 8.99
CA ARG A 177 14.81 12.15 10.06
C ARG A 177 13.59 11.37 9.62
N ALA A 178 12.99 10.63 10.56
CA ALA A 178 11.75 9.92 10.29
C ALA A 178 10.82 9.98 11.50
N GLN A 179 9.52 10.18 11.28
CA GLN A 179 8.55 10.36 12.35
C GLN A 179 7.30 9.50 12.15
N TRP A 180 6.85 8.87 13.23
CA TRP A 180 5.52 8.28 13.27
C TRP A 180 4.46 9.35 13.42
N PHE A 181 3.40 9.24 12.64
CA PHE A 181 2.19 10.05 12.77
C PHE A 181 1.00 9.13 13.00
N LEU A 182 0.14 9.48 13.95
CA LEU A 182 -1.20 8.90 14.05
C LEU A 182 -2.15 9.73 13.19
N ARG A 183 -2.73 9.10 12.17
CA ARG A 183 -3.69 9.70 11.24
C ARG A 183 -5.10 9.60 11.82
N ASP A 184 -5.86 10.69 11.77
CA ASP A 184 -7.28 10.67 12.17
C ASP A 184 -8.21 10.48 10.95
N GLY A 185 -9.52 10.48 11.19
CA GLY A 185 -10.53 10.29 10.14
C GLY A 185 -10.64 11.44 9.13
N THR A 186 -10.08 12.62 9.43
CA THR A 186 -10.00 13.75 8.50
C THR A 186 -8.75 13.68 7.61
N GLY A 187 -7.81 12.81 7.99
CA GLY A 187 -6.50 12.71 7.37
C GLY A 187 -5.50 13.69 7.96
N ASP A 188 -5.74 14.29 9.13
CA ASP A 188 -4.73 15.05 9.86
C ASP A 188 -3.82 14.09 10.63
N GLY A 189 -2.61 14.53 10.98
CA GLY A 189 -1.59 13.72 11.62
C GLY A 189 -1.06 14.31 12.91
N GLN A 190 -1.07 13.53 13.99
CA GLN A 190 -0.36 13.83 15.22
C GLN A 190 1.02 13.17 15.21
N GLY A 191 2.09 13.97 15.29
CA GLY A 191 3.47 13.51 15.38
C GLY A 191 3.77 12.84 16.72
N LEU A 192 4.37 11.66 16.66
CA LEU A 192 4.76 10.83 17.79
C LEU A 192 6.29 10.71 17.83
N ASN A 193 6.81 9.57 18.29
CA ASN A 193 8.24 9.28 18.30
C ASN A 193 8.80 9.09 16.89
N GLY A 194 10.13 9.16 16.77
CA GLY A 194 10.83 9.00 15.51
C GLY A 194 12.33 8.79 15.68
N HIS A 195 13.06 9.04 14.60
CA HIS A 195 14.51 8.99 14.50
C HIS A 195 15.05 10.37 14.14
N ASN A 196 16.12 10.79 14.82
CA ASN A 196 16.77 12.10 14.64
C ASN A 196 15.80 13.29 14.71
N LEU A 197 14.77 13.20 15.57
CA LEU A 197 13.80 14.27 15.71
C LEU A 197 14.33 15.43 16.53
N GLU A 198 13.96 16.64 16.11
CA GLU A 198 14.14 17.86 16.89
C GLU A 198 13.02 18.01 17.93
N PRO A 199 13.26 18.71 19.05
CA PRO A 199 12.24 18.93 20.08
C PRO A 199 10.93 19.52 19.55
N ALA A 200 11.01 20.44 18.58
CA ALA A 200 9.83 21.06 17.95
C ALA A 200 8.95 20.08 17.16
N GLN A 201 9.47 18.91 16.80
CA GLN A 201 8.75 17.90 16.03
C GLN A 201 7.97 16.95 16.94
N ALA A 202 8.28 16.87 18.24
CA ALA A 202 7.55 16.02 19.17
C ALA A 202 6.13 16.55 19.40
N GLY A 203 5.11 15.72 19.17
CA GLY A 203 3.71 16.10 19.41
C GLY A 203 3.11 17.07 18.40
N ARG A 204 3.85 17.48 17.35
CA ARG A 204 3.36 18.43 16.33
C ARG A 204 2.11 17.91 15.63
N ARG A 205 1.29 18.82 15.10
CA ARG A 205 0.17 18.48 14.22
C ARG A 205 0.47 18.92 12.81
N LEU A 206 0.14 18.05 11.86
CA LEU A 206 0.19 18.33 10.43
C LEU A 206 -1.21 18.12 9.85
N THR A 207 -1.63 19.04 9.01
CA THR A 207 -2.88 18.94 8.24
C THR A 207 -2.75 17.88 7.15
N ARG A 208 -3.88 17.36 6.67
CA ARG A 208 -3.89 16.34 5.61
C ARG A 208 -3.14 16.76 4.35
N GLU A 209 -3.17 18.04 3.96
CA GLU A 209 -2.49 18.57 2.78
C GLU A 209 -0.97 18.56 2.89
N GLN A 210 -0.43 18.46 4.11
CA GLN A 210 1.01 18.37 4.35
C GLN A 210 1.55 16.95 4.17
N PHE A 211 0.70 15.95 3.99
CA PHE A 211 1.10 14.59 3.68
C PHE A 211 0.97 14.33 2.18
N PRO A 212 1.99 13.72 1.54
CA PRO A 212 1.86 13.24 0.18
C PRO A 212 0.72 12.23 0.03
N GLU A 213 -0.30 12.58 -0.74
CA GLU A 213 -1.45 11.72 -1.03
C GLU A 213 -1.04 10.36 -1.63
N LEU A 214 0.02 10.37 -2.45
CA LEU A 214 0.52 9.20 -3.17
C LEU A 214 1.74 8.55 -2.53
N LEU A 215 1.90 8.69 -1.22
CA LEU A 215 2.94 8.04 -0.40
C LEU A 215 4.38 8.50 -0.67
N LEU A 216 4.62 9.18 -1.79
CA LEU A 216 5.84 9.90 -2.14
C LEU A 216 5.44 11.30 -2.61
N ARG A 217 6.19 12.33 -2.18
CA ARG A 217 5.92 13.71 -2.55
C ARG A 217 6.01 13.91 -4.07
N GLU A 218 5.01 14.61 -4.63
CA GLU A 218 4.97 14.96 -6.06
C GLU A 218 5.66 16.29 -6.39
N ARG A 219 5.75 17.20 -5.43
CA ARG A 219 6.34 18.53 -5.62
C ARG A 219 7.84 18.49 -5.30
N TRP A 220 8.66 18.86 -6.28
CA TRP A 220 10.12 18.89 -6.19
C TRP A 220 10.64 20.24 -6.71
N ASP A 221 11.84 20.62 -6.26
CA ASP A 221 12.46 21.91 -6.59
C ASP A 221 12.78 22.05 -8.09
N ASN A 222 12.98 20.92 -8.78
CA ASN A 222 13.27 20.89 -10.21
C ASN A 222 12.30 19.99 -10.99
N ARG A 223 12.15 20.31 -12.28
CA ARG A 223 11.24 19.62 -13.19
C ARG A 223 11.60 18.15 -13.39
N ALA A 224 12.89 17.81 -13.39
CA ALA A 224 13.34 16.44 -13.64
C ALA A 224 12.89 15.50 -12.51
N ASP A 225 13.16 15.86 -11.26
CA ASP A 225 12.76 15.06 -10.10
C ASP A 225 11.24 14.98 -9.94
N ALA A 226 10.52 16.08 -10.23
CA ALA A 226 9.05 16.08 -10.26
C ALA A 226 8.51 15.10 -11.31
N THR A 227 9.14 15.07 -12.50
CA THR A 227 8.76 14.14 -13.58
C THR A 227 9.08 12.69 -13.21
N LEU A 228 10.22 12.45 -12.55
CA LEU A 228 10.61 11.11 -12.10
C LEU A 228 9.66 10.56 -11.03
N ALA A 229 9.31 11.39 -10.03
CA ALA A 229 8.34 11.02 -9.02
C ALA A 229 6.95 10.80 -9.63
N ARG A 230 6.59 11.59 -10.65
CA ARG A 230 5.34 11.40 -11.38
C ARG A 230 5.30 10.08 -12.13
N ASP A 231 6.37 9.74 -12.86
CA ASP A 231 6.49 8.45 -13.53
C ASP A 231 6.41 7.28 -12.55
N TYR A 232 6.94 7.43 -11.34
CA TYR A 232 6.83 6.43 -10.28
C TYR A 232 5.38 6.22 -9.82
N HIS A 233 4.61 7.29 -9.66
CA HIS A 233 3.18 7.18 -9.36
C HIS A 233 2.41 6.55 -10.52
N ASP A 234 2.75 6.91 -11.75
CA ASP A 234 2.11 6.36 -12.94
C ASP A 234 2.41 4.85 -13.08
N TRP A 235 3.63 4.42 -12.77
CA TRP A 235 4.00 3.00 -12.68
C TRP A 235 3.20 2.27 -11.59
N ASN A 236 2.99 2.89 -10.42
CA ASN A 236 2.21 2.31 -9.33
C ASN A 236 0.69 2.54 -9.44
N ALA A 237 0.19 3.17 -10.51
CA ALA A 237 -1.19 3.64 -10.58
C ALA A 237 -2.24 2.56 -10.25
N PRO A 238 -2.18 1.31 -10.78
CA PRO A 238 -3.12 0.27 -10.41
C PRO A 238 -3.16 -0.04 -8.91
N LYS A 239 -1.99 -0.03 -8.25
CA LYS A 239 -1.87 -0.28 -6.80
C LYS A 239 -2.38 0.91 -6.00
N LEU A 240 -2.03 2.13 -6.39
CA LEU A 240 -2.47 3.36 -5.70
C LEU A 240 -3.99 3.52 -5.73
N LEU A 241 -4.67 3.05 -6.79
CA LEU A 241 -6.13 3.10 -6.90
C LEU A 241 -6.87 2.31 -5.82
N THR A 242 -6.21 1.38 -5.12
CA THR A 242 -6.82 0.63 -4.01
C THR A 242 -6.96 1.44 -2.73
N HIS A 243 -6.38 2.65 -2.66
CA HIS A 243 -6.55 3.57 -1.54
C HIS A 243 -7.95 4.20 -1.56
N SER A 244 -8.63 4.25 -0.42
CA SER A 244 -9.97 4.84 -0.28
C SER A 244 -9.96 6.36 -0.09
N ASN A 245 -8.82 6.94 0.26
CA ASN A 245 -8.68 8.34 0.65
C ASN A 245 -8.07 9.24 -0.44
N LEU A 246 -8.17 8.82 -1.71
CA LEU A 246 -7.78 9.64 -2.85
C LEU A 246 -8.83 10.71 -3.14
N SER A 247 -8.38 11.92 -3.40
CA SER A 247 -9.16 12.97 -4.03
C SER A 247 -9.64 12.52 -5.41
N ARG A 248 -10.82 13.01 -5.79
CA ARG A 248 -11.45 12.64 -7.08
C ARG A 248 -10.56 12.97 -8.29
N ALA A 249 -9.82 14.08 -8.23
CA ALA A 249 -8.90 14.49 -9.29
C ALA A 249 -7.69 13.54 -9.41
N THR A 250 -7.12 13.14 -8.28
CA THR A 250 -6.02 12.17 -8.26
C THR A 250 -6.51 10.78 -8.71
N ARG A 251 -7.71 10.36 -8.29
CA ARG A 251 -8.32 9.09 -8.74
C ARG A 251 -8.54 9.07 -10.25
N ASP A 252 -9.17 10.08 -10.84
CA ASP A 252 -9.40 10.18 -12.29
C ASP A 252 -8.09 10.04 -13.09
N ARG A 253 -7.05 10.75 -12.64
CA ARG A 253 -5.72 10.71 -13.22
C ARG A 253 -5.09 9.32 -13.16
N LEU A 254 -5.13 8.68 -11.99
CA LEU A 254 -4.59 7.34 -11.80
C LEU A 254 -5.37 6.29 -12.61
N GLU A 255 -6.70 6.42 -12.74
CA GLU A 255 -7.50 5.51 -13.58
C GLU A 255 -7.08 5.58 -15.04
N ARG A 256 -6.93 6.79 -15.59
CA ARG A 256 -6.47 6.97 -16.98
C ARG A 256 -5.11 6.33 -17.21
N THR A 257 -4.19 6.50 -16.26
CA THR A 257 -2.87 5.88 -16.34
C THR A 257 -2.93 4.36 -16.16
N ALA A 258 -3.69 3.86 -15.18
CA ALA A 258 -3.78 2.45 -14.85
C ALA A 258 -4.40 1.62 -15.98
N CYS A 259 -5.27 2.21 -16.81
CA CYS A 259 -5.86 1.53 -17.95
C CYS A 259 -4.82 1.11 -19.00
N ARG A 260 -3.65 1.77 -19.06
CA ARG A 260 -2.50 1.35 -19.89
C ARG A 260 -1.81 0.10 -19.33
N GLN A 261 -2.15 -0.30 -18.12
CA GLN A 261 -1.62 -1.46 -17.39
C GLN A 261 -2.74 -2.49 -17.14
N ALA A 262 -3.53 -2.79 -18.18
CA ALA A 262 -4.73 -3.62 -18.15
C ALA A 262 -4.61 -4.90 -17.31
N GLU A 263 -3.52 -5.68 -17.45
CA GLU A 263 -3.32 -6.92 -16.68
C GLU A 263 -3.16 -6.67 -15.16
N SER A 264 -2.43 -5.62 -14.79
CA SER A 264 -2.22 -5.24 -13.39
C SER A 264 -3.53 -4.74 -12.77
N LEU A 265 -4.24 -3.90 -13.52
CA LEU A 265 -5.55 -3.37 -13.12
C LEU A 265 -6.59 -4.48 -12.97
N TYR A 266 -6.62 -5.44 -13.89
CA TYR A 266 -7.51 -6.60 -13.81
C TYR A 266 -7.27 -7.42 -12.55
N ARG A 267 -6.02 -7.63 -12.13
CA ARG A 267 -5.71 -8.34 -10.86
C ARG A 267 -6.27 -7.62 -9.63
N LEU A 268 -6.29 -6.30 -9.65
CA LEU A 268 -6.70 -5.47 -8.51
C LEU A 268 -8.16 -5.01 -8.56
N ARG A 269 -8.92 -5.38 -9.59
CA ARG A 269 -10.28 -4.87 -9.85
C ARG A 269 -11.27 -5.00 -8.69
N HIS A 270 -11.12 -6.04 -7.87
CA HIS A 270 -11.98 -6.27 -6.69
C HIS A 270 -11.61 -5.42 -5.48
N LEU A 271 -10.45 -4.76 -5.53
CA LEU A 271 -9.91 -3.94 -4.45
C LEU A 271 -10.04 -2.44 -4.75
N LEU A 272 -10.75 -2.06 -5.83
CA LEU A 272 -11.01 -0.67 -6.16
C LEU A 272 -12.21 -0.17 -5.33
N PRO A 273 -12.01 0.77 -4.39
CA PRO A 273 -13.10 1.28 -3.55
C PRO A 273 -14.09 2.16 -4.32
N GLU A 274 -13.63 2.78 -5.41
CA GLU A 274 -14.40 3.70 -6.24
C GLU A 274 -13.81 3.70 -7.66
N VAL A 275 -14.69 3.86 -8.66
CA VAL A 275 -14.32 4.05 -10.08
C VAL A 275 -15.00 5.32 -10.61
N VAL A 276 -14.21 6.30 -11.04
CA VAL A 276 -14.67 7.59 -11.59
C VAL A 276 -15.00 7.48 -13.08
N ASN A 277 -14.24 6.66 -13.82
CA ASN A 277 -14.39 6.44 -15.27
C ASN A 277 -14.77 4.98 -15.57
N PRO A 278 -16.04 4.57 -15.36
CA PRO A 278 -16.46 3.18 -15.51
C PRO A 278 -16.26 2.64 -16.93
N ASP A 279 -16.54 3.44 -17.96
CA ASP A 279 -16.38 3.02 -19.36
C ASP A 279 -14.91 2.72 -19.69
N LEU A 280 -14.00 3.61 -19.27
CA LEU A 280 -12.57 3.44 -19.48
C LEU A 280 -12.04 2.21 -18.74
N MET A 281 -12.48 2.02 -17.50
CA MET A 281 -12.16 0.84 -16.69
C MET A 281 -12.61 -0.44 -17.38
N GLN A 282 -13.85 -0.47 -17.89
CA GLN A 282 -14.41 -1.64 -18.55
C GLN A 282 -13.62 -2.03 -19.81
N VAL A 283 -13.23 -1.06 -20.64
CA VAL A 283 -12.39 -1.31 -21.82
C VAL A 283 -11.07 -1.98 -21.42
N ALA A 284 -10.39 -1.45 -20.40
CA ALA A 284 -9.13 -2.01 -19.92
C ALA A 284 -9.30 -3.43 -19.35
N LEU A 285 -10.41 -3.71 -18.65
CA LEU A 285 -10.69 -5.04 -18.11
C LEU A 285 -10.97 -6.06 -19.23
N VAL A 286 -11.72 -5.67 -20.27
CA VAL A 286 -11.96 -6.53 -21.45
C VAL A 286 -10.65 -6.82 -22.19
N GLU A 287 -9.82 -5.80 -22.39
CA GLU A 287 -8.48 -5.96 -22.98
C GLU A 287 -7.64 -6.99 -22.20
N ALA A 288 -7.64 -6.90 -20.86
CA ALA A 288 -6.91 -7.83 -20.00
C ALA A 288 -7.41 -9.27 -20.15
N VAL A 289 -8.72 -9.49 -20.25
CA VAL A 289 -9.31 -10.82 -20.47
C VAL A 289 -8.87 -11.40 -21.80
N ILE A 290 -8.95 -10.63 -22.89
CA ILE A 290 -8.55 -11.05 -24.24
C ILE A 290 -7.06 -11.45 -24.25
N ARG A 291 -6.18 -10.63 -23.67
CA ARG A 291 -4.74 -10.95 -23.59
C ARG A 291 -4.44 -12.21 -22.81
N ARG A 292 -5.20 -12.50 -21.75
CA ARG A 292 -5.03 -13.72 -20.95
C ARG A 292 -5.52 -14.97 -21.68
N ALA A 293 -6.63 -14.87 -22.42
CA ALA A 293 -7.13 -15.97 -23.23
C ALA A 293 -6.11 -16.36 -24.31
N GLY A 294 -5.57 -15.37 -25.05
CA GLY A 294 -4.55 -15.63 -26.07
C GLY A 294 -3.21 -16.17 -25.53
N LYS A 295 -2.86 -15.89 -24.26
CA LYS A 295 -1.69 -16.50 -23.59
C LYS A 295 -1.91 -17.96 -23.15
N THR A 296 -3.16 -18.41 -23.08
CA THR A 296 -3.49 -19.79 -22.67
C THR A 296 -3.50 -20.74 -23.86
N GLU A 297 -3.52 -20.22 -25.09
CA GLU A 297 -3.57 -20.98 -26.35
C GLU A 297 -2.19 -21.12 -27.04
N ALA A 298 -1.12 -20.58 -26.45
CA ALA A 298 0.26 -20.62 -26.96
C ALA A 298 1.18 -21.43 -26.05
#